data_AF-A0A0R3PHF5-F1
#
_entry.id   AF-A0A0R3PHF5-F1
#
_cell.length_a   1.000
_cell.length_b   1.000
_cell.length_c   1.000
_cell.angle_alpha   90.00
_cell.angle_beta   90.00
_cell.angle_gamma   90.00
#
_symmetry.space_group_name_H-M   'P 1'
#
loop_
_entity.id
_entity.type
_entity.pdbx_description
1 polymer ?
#
loop_
_entity_poly.entity_id
_entity_poly.type
_entity_poly.pdbx_seq_one_letter_code
_entity_poly.pdbx_strand_id
1 'polypeptide(L)' 'MEQCREACRRFDCAGVNLFQLDEFVFKCEILNFISHLSPATGAACYYASDSWSYGGGYGQGR' A
#
# COMPACT_ATOMS: atom_id res chain seq x y z
N MET A 1 7.01 6.92 -1.69
CA MET A 1 6.30 5.61 -1.80
C MET A 1 7.21 4.41 -1.62
N GLU A 2 8.39 4.38 -2.26
CA GLU A 2 9.31 3.24 -2.19
C GLU A 2 9.73 2.88 -0.76
N GLN A 3 10.04 3.88 0.07
CA GLN A 3 10.37 3.69 1.49
C GLN A 3 9.30 2.93 2.29
N CYS A 4 8.02 3.15 2.00
CA CYS A 4 6.92 2.50 2.72
C CYS A 4 6.76 1.03 2.31
N ARG A 5 6.97 0.74 1.02
CA ARG A 5 6.99 -0.63 0.52
C ARG A 5 8.20 -1.39 1.07
N GLU A 6 9.36 -0.76 1.10
CA GLU A 6 10.56 -1.38 1.66
C GLU A 6 10.41 -1.67 3.16
N ALA A 7 9.85 -0.73 3.92
CA ALA A 7 9.53 -0.96 5.32
C ALA A 7 8.56 -2.14 5.50
N CYS A 8 7.47 -2.21 4.73
CA CYS A 8 6.56 -3.34 4.75
C CYS A 8 7.27 -4.69 4.49
N ARG A 9 8.18 -4.74 3.51
CA ARG A 9 8.96 -5.96 3.23
C ARG A 9 9.85 -6.37 4.39
N ARG A 10 10.50 -5.40 5.06
CA ARG A 10 11.36 -5.67 6.22
C ARG A 10 10.58 -6.21 7.42
N PHE A 11 9.30 -5.86 7.53
CA PHE A 11 8.42 -6.25 8.64
C PHE A 11 7.41 -7.35 8.27
N ASP A 12 7.56 -8.00 7.10
CA ASP A 12 6.65 -9.04 6.60
C ASP A 12 5.16 -8.67 6.71
N CYS A 13 4.83 -7.48 6.21
CA CYS A 13 3.50 -6.92 6.36
C CYS A 13 2.50 -7.48 5.33
N ALA A 14 1.19 -7.35 5.59
CA ALA A 14 0.12 -7.72 4.66
C ALA A 14 -0.11 -6.66 3.56
N GLY A 15 0.12 -5.38 3.87
CA GLY A 15 0.06 -4.29 2.91
C GLY A 15 0.24 -2.91 3.55
N VAL A 16 0.10 -1.86 2.75
CA VAL A 16 0.30 -0.48 3.20
C VAL A 16 -0.82 0.44 2.76
N ASN A 17 -1.25 1.34 3.65
CA ASN A 17 -2.01 2.52 3.26
C ASN A 17 -1.05 3.68 3.04
N LEU A 18 -1.26 4.42 1.96
CA LEU A 18 -0.67 5.72 1.71
C LEU A 18 -1.76 6.77 1.82
N PHE A 19 -1.58 7.73 2.71
CA PHE A 19 -2.48 8.87 2.88
C PHE A 19 -1.77 10.14 2.43
N GLN A 20 -2.43 10.92 1.59
CA GLN A 20 -2.07 12.30 1.32
C GLN A 20 -2.74 13.17 2.40
N LEU A 21 -1.92 13.81 3.25
CA LEU A 21 -2.40 14.70 4.31
C LEU A 21 -2.46 16.16 3.83
N ASP A 22 -1.59 16.52 2.89
CA ASP A 22 -1.52 17.83 2.25
C ASP A 22 -0.88 17.66 0.85
N GLU A 23 -0.73 18.73 0.07
CA GLU A 23 -0.16 18.69 -1.29
C GLU A 23 1.19 17.95 -1.34
N PHE A 24 2.03 18.14 -0.32
CA PHE A 24 3.37 17.55 -0.24
C PHE A 24 3.59 16.69 1.00
N VAL A 25 2.55 16.48 1.83
CA VAL A 25 2.66 15.72 3.08
C VAL A 25 1.98 14.38 2.91
N PHE A 26 2.76 13.30 3.07
CA PHE A 26 2.30 11.94 2.93
C PHE A 26 2.59 11.14 4.19
N LYS A 27 1.64 10.28 4.58
CA LYS A 27 1.79 9.33 5.67
C LYS A 27 1.59 7.92 5.14
N CYS A 28 2.45 7.01 5.58
CA CYS A 28 2.27 5.59 5.32
C CYS A 28 1.92 4.85 6.60
N GLU A 29 1.04 3.87 6.47
CA GLU A 29 0.67 2.95 7.54
C GLU A 29 0.98 1.53 7.07
N ILE A 30 1.70 0.78 7.90
CA ILE A 30 2.06 -0.61 7.65
C ILE A 30 1.01 -1.49 8.32
N LEU A 31 0.36 -2.34 7.54
CA LEU A 31 -0.70 -3.21 8.01
C LEU A 31 -0.17 -4.63 8.15
N ASN A 32 -0.29 -5.19 9.35
CA ASN A 32 0.04 -6.60 9.58
C ASN A 32 -1.09 -7.54 9.11
N PHE A 33 -2.31 -7.02 8.96
CA PHE A 33 -3.49 -7.77 8.52
C PHE A 33 -4.45 -6.85 7.75
N ILE A 34 -5.11 -7.38 6.73
CA ILE A 34 -6.12 -6.67 5.92
C ILE A 34 -7.40 -7.48 5.95
N SER A 35 -8.49 -6.90 6.50
CA SER A 35 -9.80 -7.55 6.54
C SER A 35 -10.68 -7.18 5.35
N HIS A 36 -10.59 -5.95 4.87
CA HIS A 36 -11.34 -5.44 3.72
C HIS A 36 -10.64 -4.21 3.14
N LEU A 37 -10.96 -3.89 1.90
CA LEU A 37 -10.56 -2.66 1.22
C LEU A 37 -11.79 -1.77 1.05
N SER A 38 -11.64 -0.50 1.40
CA SER A 38 -12.65 0.52 1.15
C SER A 38 -12.02 1.69 0.41
N PRO A 39 -12.61 2.16 -0.70
CA PRO A 39 -12.09 3.33 -1.41
C PRO A 39 -12.26 4.59 -0.54
N ALA A 40 -11.20 5.39 -0.46
CA ALA A 40 -11.19 6.65 0.28
C ALA A 40 -10.42 7.72 -0.51
N THR A 41 -10.97 8.93 -0.55
CA THR A 41 -10.33 10.07 -1.23
C THR A 41 -9.03 10.45 -0.51
N GLY A 42 -7.97 10.68 -1.28
CA GLY A 42 -6.65 11.01 -0.73
C GLY A 42 -5.91 9.81 -0.12
N ALA A 43 -6.41 8.59 -0.31
CA ALA A 43 -5.77 7.37 0.17
C ALA A 43 -5.57 6.35 -0.96
N ALA A 44 -4.50 5.56 -0.86
CA ALA A 44 -4.23 4.41 -1.72
C ALA A 44 -3.74 3.24 -0.86
N CYS A 45 -4.33 2.07 -1.04
CA CYS A 45 -3.88 0.84 -0.38
C CYS A 45 -3.18 -0.07 -1.39
N TYR A 46 -2.09 -0.70 -0.97
CA TYR A 46 -1.34 -1.67 -1.77
C TYR A 46 -1.12 -2.94 -0.96
N TYR A 47 -1.43 -4.10 -1.52
CA TYR A 47 -1.03 -5.35 -0.88
C TYR A 47 0.49 -5.55 -0.94
N ALA A 48 1.02 -6.30 0.02
CA ALA A 48 2.41 -6.71 -0.02
C ALA A 48 2.73 -7.53 -1.29
N SER A 49 1.77 -8.35 -1.75
CA SER A 49 1.85 -9.07 -3.03
C SER A 49 1.95 -8.12 -4.24
N ASP A 50 1.20 -7.01 -4.24
CA ASP A 50 1.26 -6.01 -5.31
C ASP A 50 2.60 -5.29 -5.32
N SER A 51 3.22 -5.17 -4.15
CA SER A 51 4.56 -4.60 -4.01
C SER A 51 5.67 -5.51 -4.56
N TRP A 52 5.41 -6.81 -4.72
CA TRP A 52 6.34 -7.77 -5.33
C TRP A 52 6.22 -7.82 -6.86
N SER A 53 5.09 -7.37 -7.42
CA SER A 53 4.81 -7.41 -8.86
C SER A 53 5.23 -6.15 -9.62
N TYR A 54 6.31 -5.47 -9.21
CA TYR A 54 6.98 -4.46 -10.05
C TYR A 54 7.73 -5.16 -11.19
N GLY A 55 6.96 -5.85 -12.02
CA GLY A 55 7.33 -6.75 -13.10
C GLY A 55 6.13 -7.23 -13.93
N GLY A 56 4.88 -6.95 -13.54
CA GLY A 56 3.73 -7.35 -14.36
C GLY A 56 2.42 -6.72 -13.93
N GLY A 57 1.93 -5.82 -14.79
CA GLY A 57 0.52 -5.69 -15.19
C GLY A 57 -0.54 -5.62 -14.10
N TYR A 58 -1.05 -4.41 -13.90
CA TYR A 58 -2.39 -4.11 -13.39
C TYR A 58 -3.45 -5.11 -13.87
N GLY A 59 -4.21 -5.70 -12.95
CA GLY A 59 -5.51 -6.29 -13.26
C GLY A 59 -5.80 -7.63 -12.62
N GLN A 60 -6.31 -7.62 -11.39
CA GLN A 60 -7.27 -8.63 -10.99
C GLN A 60 -8.38 -8.00 -10.14
N GLY A 61 -9.26 -7.29 -10.83
CA GLY A 61 -10.67 -7.32 -10.47
C GLY A 61 -11.26 -8.59 -11.05
N ARG A 62 -11.48 -9.60 -10.21
CA ARG A 62 -12.57 -10.58 -10.27
C ARG A 62 -12.68 -11.29 -8.94
#